data_AF-A0A1W9JAP2-F1
#
_entry.id   AF-A0A1W9JAP2-F1
#
_cell.length_a   1.000
_cell.length_b   1.000
_cell.length_c   1.000
_cell.angle_alpha   90.00
_cell.angle_beta   90.00
_cell.angle_gamma   90.00
#
_symmetry.space_group_name_H-M   'P 1'
#
loop_
_entity.id
_entity.type
_entity.pdbx_description
1 polymer ?
#
loop_
_entity_poly.entity_id
_entity_poly.type
_entity_poly.pdbx_seq_one_letter_code
_entity_poly.pdbx_strand_id
1 'polypeptide(L)' 'MTTSTLTPLLSTKDLASLLGLKTNTVERLRCQGHDLPRHVKLPSGAIRYDPKDVQDWLDKNKHKTAASQLAAA' A
#
# COMPACT_ATOMS: atom_id res chain seq x y z
N MET A 1 -6.95 -25.21 -18.22
CA MET A 1 -7.40 -23.86 -18.58
C MET A 1 -6.95 -22.91 -17.47
N THR A 2 -5.84 -22.21 -17.67
CA THR A 2 -5.33 -21.23 -16.70
C THR A 2 -5.84 -19.85 -17.13
N THR A 3 -6.99 -19.44 -16.61
CA THR A 3 -7.46 -18.06 -16.73
C THR A 3 -6.53 -17.18 -15.90
N SER A 4 -5.53 -16.58 -16.56
CA SER A 4 -4.67 -15.56 -15.96
C SER A 4 -5.54 -14.37 -15.55
N THR A 5 -5.91 -14.30 -14.28
CA THR A 5 -6.57 -13.17 -13.66
C THR A 5 -5.60 -12.00 -13.67
N LEU A 6 -5.73 -11.11 -14.65
CA LEU A 6 -5.10 -9.79 -14.64
C LEU A 6 -5.75 -8.98 -13.51
N THR A 7 -5.32 -9.23 -12.27
CA THR A 7 -5.70 -8.37 -11.14
C THR A 7 -5.20 -6.97 -11.43
N PRO A 8 -6.08 -5.95 -11.51
CA PRO A 8 -5.65 -4.60 -11.80
C PRO A 8 -4.72 -4.14 -10.68
N LEU A 9 -3.52 -3.68 -11.03
CA LEU A 9 -2.62 -3.09 -10.06
C LEU A 9 -3.27 -1.83 -9.47
N LEU A 10 -3.23 -1.73 -8.15
CA LEU A 10 -3.80 -0.64 -7.39
C LEU A 10 -2.96 0.63 -7.59
N SER A 11 -3.63 1.76 -7.76
CA SER A 11 -2.95 3.06 -7.71
C SER A 11 -2.66 3.47 -6.27
N THR A 12 -1.78 4.45 -6.06
CA THR A 12 -1.55 5.06 -4.74
C THR A 12 -2.85 5.56 -4.10
N LYS A 13 -3.81 6.01 -4.91
CA LYS A 13 -5.13 6.46 -4.43
C LYS A 13 -5.96 5.30 -3.87
N ASP A 14 -6.02 4.19 -4.60
CA ASP A 14 -6.73 2.99 -4.12
C ASP A 14 -6.07 2.41 -2.87
N LEU A 15 -4.74 2.37 -2.84
CA LEU A 15 -4.00 1.96 -1.64
C LEU A 15 -4.34 2.86 -0.45
N ALA A 16 -4.36 4.17 -0.65
CA ALA A 16 -4.71 5.13 0.40
C ALA A 16 -6.14 4.89 0.91
N SER A 17 -7.10 4.65 0.00
CA SER A 17 -8.48 4.31 0.37
C SER A 17 -8.57 2.99 1.15
N LEU A 18 -7.82 1.96 0.76
CA LEU A 18 -7.77 0.68 1.47
C LEU A 18 -7.17 0.81 2.87
N LEU A 19 -6.13 1.65 3.02
CA LEU A 19 -5.47 1.91 4.30
C LEU A 19 -6.24 2.92 5.17
N GLY A 20 -7.28 3.58 4.64
CA GLY A 20 -7.96 4.69 5.31
C GLY A 20 -7.07 5.93 5.49
N LEU A 21 -6.02 6.06 4.68
CA LEU A 21 -5.05 7.16 4.73
C LEU A 21 -5.29 8.16 3.61
N LYS A 22 -4.74 9.36 3.75
CA LYS A 22 -4.69 10.35 2.66
C LYS A 22 -3.58 9.97 1.68
N THR A 23 -3.79 10.17 0.39
CA THR A 23 -2.77 9.92 -0.66
C THR A 23 -1.45 10.61 -0.35
N ASN A 24 -1.50 11.87 0.10
CA ASN A 24 -0.30 12.64 0.49
C ASN A 24 0.45 12.00 1.67
N THR A 25 -0.26 11.36 2.61
CA THR A 25 0.37 10.60 3.71
C THR A 25 1.12 9.39 3.16
N VAL A 26 0.53 8.64 2.24
CA VAL A 26 1.19 7.47 1.61
C VAL A 26 2.44 7.91 0.84
N GLU A 27 2.37 9.03 0.11
CA GLU A 27 3.53 9.59 -0.59
C GLU A 27 4.64 10.04 0.36
N ARG A 28 4.28 10.69 1.48
CA ARG A 28 5.22 11.07 2.53
C ARG A 28 5.90 9.88 3.15
N LEU A 29 5.14 8.85 3.54
CA LEU A 29 5.67 7.61 4.11
C LEU A 29 6.63 6.93 3.14
N ARG A 30 6.32 6.94 1.84
CA ARG A 30 7.20 6.41 0.80
C ARG A 30 8.51 7.21 0.72
N CYS A 31 8.44 8.53 0.73
CA CYS A 31 9.64 9.39 0.70
C CYS A 31 10.49 9.26 1.97
N GLN A 32 9.87 8.98 3.11
CA GLN A 32 10.57 8.75 4.39
C GLN A 32 11.17 7.34 4.50
N GLY A 33 10.94 6.45 3.52
CA GLY A 33 11.43 5.07 3.56
C GLY A 33 10.71 4.20 4.58
N HIS A 34 9.48 4.57 4.99
CA HIS A 34 8.67 3.76 5.88
C HIS A 34 8.21 2.47 5.20
N ASP A 35 8.00 1.42 6.00
CA ASP A 35 7.41 0.15 5.57
C ASP A 35 6.08 0.40 4.85
N LEU A 36 6.09 0.26 3.54
CA LEU A 36 4.92 0.31 2.65
C LEU A 36 4.91 -0.97 1.81
N PRO A 37 3.74 -1.41 1.33
CA PRO A 37 3.67 -2.57 0.47
C PRO A 37 4.51 -2.35 -0.79
N ARG A 38 4.99 -3.47 -1.33
CA ARG A 38 5.87 -3.47 -2.48
C ARG A 38 5.23 -2.72 -3.63
N HIS A 39 5.96 -1.75 -4.17
CA HIS A 39 5.49 -0.90 -5.25
C HIS A 39 6.26 -1.18 -6.54
N VAL A 40 5.54 -1.14 -7.66
CA VAL A 40 6.08 -1.24 -8.99
C VAL A 40 5.99 0.14 -9.63
N LYS A 41 7.15 0.68 -10.02
CA LYS A 41 7.20 1.91 -10.81
C LYS A 41 7.08 1.55 -12.28
N LEU A 42 6.06 2.09 -12.95
CA LEU A 42 5.88 1.94 -14.39
C LEU A 42 6.88 2.84 -15.13
N PRO A 43 7.22 2.52 -16.40
CA PRO A 43 8.09 3.36 -17.22
C PRO A 43 7.55 4.79 -17.40
N SER A 44 6.24 4.98 -17.33
CA SER A 44 5.58 6.30 -17.33
C SER A 44 5.76 7.09 -16.02
N GLY A 45 6.45 6.55 -15.02
CA GLY A 45 6.66 7.17 -13.70
C GLY A 45 5.53 6.93 -12.69
N ALA A 46 4.40 6.37 -13.13
CA ALA A 46 3.29 6.02 -12.25
C ALA A 46 3.67 4.88 -11.29
N ILE A 47 3.25 4.99 -10.03
CA ILE A 47 3.49 3.98 -9.00
C ILE A 47 2.23 3.15 -8.84
N ARG A 48 2.40 1.84 -8.90
CA ARG A 48 1.33 0.85 -8.80
C ARG A 48 1.69 -0.20 -7.77
N TYR A 49 0.67 -0.78 -7.14
CA TYR A 49 0.82 -1.79 -6.09
C TYR A 49 0.09 -3.05 -6.51
N ASP A 50 0.71 -4.20 -6.26
CA ASP A 50 0.02 -5.46 -6.47
C ASP A 50 -0.94 -5.69 -5.29
N PRO A 51 -2.23 -6.00 -5.53
CA PRO A 51 -3.19 -6.21 -4.46
C PRO A 51 -2.80 -7.35 -3.52
N LYS A 52 -2.09 -8.38 -4.00
CA LYS A 52 -1.61 -9.48 -3.15
C LYS A 52 -0.48 -9.03 -2.23
N ASP A 53 0.48 -8.25 -2.73
CA ASP A 53 1.53 -7.66 -1.91
C ASP A 53 0.97 -6.69 -0.86
N VAL A 54 -0.06 -5.90 -1.22
CA VAL A 54 -0.76 -5.01 -0.28
C VAL A 54 -1.44 -5.82 0.83
N GLN A 55 -2.13 -6.90 0.46
CA GLN A 55 -2.82 -7.75 1.43
C GLN A 55 -1.85 -8.50 2.35
N ASP A 56 -0.75 -9.01 1.80
CA ASP A 56 0.32 -9.70 2.54
C ASP A 56 1.05 -8.74 3.48
N TRP A 57 1.33 -7.51 3.02
CA TRP A 57 1.87 -6.45 3.88
C TRP A 57 0.88 -6.10 5.00
N LEU A 58 -0.41 -5.91 4.69
CA LEU A 58 -1.43 -5.67 5.69
C LEU A 58 -1.47 -6.79 6.73
N ASP A 59 -1.40 -8.04 6.30
CA ASP A 59 -1.44 -9.18 7.21
C ASP A 59 -0.20 -9.23 8.13
N LYS A 60 0.99 -9.00 7.56
CA LYS A 60 2.25 -8.87 8.32
C LYS A 60 2.25 -7.68 9.27
N ASN A 61 1.65 -6.56 8.87
CA ASN A 61 1.66 -5.31 9.61
C ASN A 61 0.47 -5.19 10.58
N LYS A 62 -0.59 -6.01 10.48
CA LYS A 62 -1.66 -6.11 11.49
C LYS A 62 -1.08 -6.33 12.89
N HIS A 63 0.00 -7.11 13.00
CA HIS A 63 0.70 -7.36 14.27
C HIS A 63 1.53 -6.16 14.77
N LYS A 64 1.88 -5.21 13.89
CA LYS A 64 2.61 -3.98 14.25
C LYS A 64 1.68 -2.79 14.49
N THR A 65 0.50 -2.79 13.87
CA THR A 65 -0.39 -1.61 13.80
C THR A 65 -1.37 -1.50 14.97
N ALA A 66 -1.26 -2.37 16.00
CA ALA A 66 -1.91 -2.13 17.29
C ALA A 66 -1.17 -1.09 18.16
N ALA A 67 0.07 -0.70 17.82
CA ALA A 67 0.93 0.08 18.71
C ALA A 67 1.13 1.57 18.35
N SER A 68 0.61 2.06 17.21
CA SER A 68 0.91 3.44 16.76
C SER A 68 -0.32 4.33 16.51
N GLN A 69 -1.47 3.97 17.08
CA GLN A 69 -2.69 4.79 16.96
C GLN A 69 -3.37 4.98 18.33
N LEU A 70 -2.60 5.40 19.34
CA LEU A 70 -3.15 5.97 20.59
C LEU A 70 -2.13 6.93 21.24
N ALA A 71 -1.66 7.92 20.49
CA ALA A 71 -0.83 9.00 21.04
C ALA A 71 -1.17 10.33 20.37
N ALA A 72 -2.41 10.78 20.57
CA ALA A 72 -2.83 12.18 20.47
C ALA A 72 -4.25 12.29 21.04
N ALA A 73 -4.35 12.29 22.36
CA ALA A 73 -5.51 12.78 23.10
C ALA A 73 -5.00 13.83 24.10
#